data_AF-A0A529WUG9-F1
#
_entry.id   AF-A0A529WUG9-F1
#
_cell.length_a   1.000
_cell.length_b   1.000
_cell.length_c   1.000
_cell.angle_alpha   90.00
_cell.angle_beta   90.00
_cell.angle_gamma   90.00
#
_symmetry.space_group_name_H-M   'P 1'
#
loop_
_entity.id
_entity.type
_entity.pdbx_description
1 polymer ?
#
loop_
_entity_poly.entity_id
_entity_poly.type
_entity_poly.pdbx_seq_one_letter_code
_entity_poly.pdbx_strand_id
1 'polypeptide(L)'
;MTIINDQWELVEDRLRGRGKVSYYEIGANRLTETGNSPYAGELYDWPIQIAQKVNFDYEQFVEAFRTALDHFAGKYKPSVDSAMLEASIETGREFDKAKHG
;
A
#
# COMPACT_ATOMS: atom_id res chain seq x y z
N MET A 1 -15.76 -9.36 4.43
CA MET A 1 -14.33 -9.41 4.78
C MET A 1 -13.68 -10.44 3.89
N THR A 2 -12.60 -10.06 3.22
CA THR A 2 -11.84 -10.95 2.32
C THR A 2 -10.39 -10.97 2.79
N ILE A 3 -9.92 -12.14 3.22
CA ILE A 3 -8.52 -12.32 3.62
C ILE A 3 -7.66 -12.37 2.35
N ILE A 4 -6.59 -11.58 2.31
CA ILE A 4 -5.64 -11.60 1.20
C ILE A 4 -4.44 -12.48 1.56
N ASN A 5 -3.77 -12.15 2.67
CA ASN A 5 -2.62 -12.89 3.18
C ASN A 5 -2.53 -12.79 4.72
N ASP A 6 -1.40 -13.19 5.29
CA ASP A 6 -1.20 -13.25 6.74
C ASP A 6 -1.24 -11.86 7.40
N GLN A 7 -0.89 -10.81 6.67
CA GLN A 7 -0.84 -9.44 7.17
C GLN A 7 -2.00 -8.56 6.73
N TRP A 8 -2.80 -8.94 5.74
CA TRP A 8 -3.77 -8.02 5.13
C TRP A 8 -5.12 -8.65 4.75
N GLU A 9 -6.19 -7.87 4.92
CA GLU A 9 -7.56 -8.18 4.52
C GLU A 9 -8.30 -6.95 3.99
N LEU A 10 -9.32 -7.19 3.18
CA LEU A 10 -10.31 -6.18 2.78
C LEU A 10 -11.50 -6.24 3.74
N VAL A 11 -11.83 -5.10 4.33
CA VAL A 11 -13.00 -4.94 5.22
C VAL A 11 -13.75 -3.71 4.76
N GLU A 12 -15.06 -3.84 4.50
CA GLU A 12 -15.93 -2.71 4.12
C GLU A 12 -15.36 -1.86 2.97
N ASP A 13 -14.78 -0.71 3.31
CA ASP A 13 -14.21 0.30 2.42
C ASP A 13 -12.72 0.56 2.69
N ARG A 14 -11.99 -0.42 3.22
CA ARG A 14 -10.56 -0.26 3.56
C ARG A 14 -9.75 -1.53 3.37
N LEU A 15 -8.46 -1.32 3.11
CA LEU A 15 -7.41 -2.33 3.27
C LEU A 15 -6.93 -2.28 4.72
N ARG A 16 -7.10 -3.37 5.47
CA ARG A 16 -6.80 -3.45 6.90
C ARG A 16 -5.68 -4.44 7.16
N GLY A 17 -4.77 -4.08 8.05
CA GLY A 17 -3.78 -5.00 8.57
C GLY A 17 -4.39 -6.09 9.44
N ARG A 18 -3.69 -7.22 9.59
CA ARG A 18 -4.09 -8.39 10.38
C ARG A 18 -2.99 -8.80 11.35
N GLY A 19 -3.38 -9.59 12.35
CA GLY A 19 -2.43 -10.11 13.34
C GLY A 19 -1.59 -9.00 13.98
N LYS A 20 -0.27 -9.07 13.81
CA LYS A 20 0.67 -8.10 14.40
C LYS A 20 0.56 -6.68 13.82
N VAL A 21 -0.07 -6.51 12.66
CA VAL A 21 -0.23 -5.20 12.00
C VAL A 21 -1.69 -4.70 11.99
N SER A 22 -2.57 -5.28 12.83
CA SER A 22 -4.01 -4.97 12.86
C SER A 22 -4.38 -3.54 13.27
N TYR A 23 -3.40 -2.78 13.76
CA TYR A 23 -3.51 -1.36 14.11
C TYR A 23 -3.45 -0.44 12.89
N TYR A 24 -3.22 -0.97 11.69
CA TYR A 24 -3.03 -0.20 10.47
C TYR A 24 -4.17 -0.40 9.49
N GLU A 25 -4.61 0.67 8.84
CA GLU A 25 -5.66 0.65 7.82
C GLU A 25 -5.45 1.76 6.78
N ILE A 26 -5.85 1.49 5.55
CA ILE A 26 -5.86 2.42 4.42
C ILE A 26 -7.28 2.45 3.87
N GLY A 27 -7.96 3.58 4.02
CA GLY A 27 -9.28 3.80 3.42
C GLY A 27 -9.22 3.70 1.89
N ALA A 28 -10.23 3.09 1.28
CA ALA A 28 -10.31 2.88 -0.16
C ALA A 28 -10.17 4.19 -0.93
N ASN A 29 -10.73 5.29 -0.42
CA ASN A 29 -10.63 6.63 -1.01
C ASN A 29 -9.22 7.24 -0.99
N ARG A 30 -8.30 6.66 -0.22
CA ARG A 30 -6.92 7.12 -0.07
C ARG A 30 -5.92 6.25 -0.83
N LEU A 31 -6.33 5.16 -1.48
CA LEU A 31 -5.38 4.22 -2.10
C LEU A 31 -4.47 4.89 -3.15
N THR A 32 -4.93 5.92 -3.84
CA THR A 32 -4.15 6.68 -4.84
C THR A 32 -3.68 8.04 -4.31
N GLU A 33 -3.51 8.17 -2.99
CA GLU A 33 -3.00 9.38 -2.34
C GLU A 33 -1.53 9.64 -2.73
N THR A 34 -1.23 10.89 -3.01
CA THR A 34 0.11 11.39 -3.40
C THR A 34 0.46 12.63 -2.60
N GLY A 35 1.77 12.93 -2.53
CA GLY A 35 2.27 14.20 -2.00
C GLY A 35 2.25 14.34 -0.47
N ASN A 36 1.89 13.29 0.28
CA ASN A 36 1.94 13.31 1.75
C ASN A 36 3.21 12.66 2.31
N SER A 37 3.95 11.89 1.49
CA SER A 37 5.27 11.40 1.85
C SER A 37 6.36 12.33 1.30
N PRO A 38 7.30 12.83 2.12
CA PRO A 38 8.39 13.68 1.64
C PRO A 38 9.31 12.96 0.64
N TYR A 39 9.20 11.62 0.55
CA TYR A 39 9.97 10.78 -0.34
C TYR A 39 9.19 10.30 -1.58
N ALA A 40 7.88 10.56 -1.66
CA ALA A 40 7.07 10.10 -2.78
C ALA A 40 7.10 11.04 -3.99
N GLY A 41 7.23 12.35 -3.77
CA GLY A 41 7.11 13.32 -4.86
C GLY A 41 5.76 13.17 -5.57
N GLU A 42 5.78 12.78 -6.84
CA GLU A 42 4.58 12.52 -7.66
C GLU A 42 4.09 11.07 -7.59
N LEU A 43 4.74 10.18 -6.82
CA LEU A 43 4.39 8.75 -6.68
C LEU A 43 3.25 8.53 -5.66
N TYR A 44 2.64 7.34 -5.72
CA TYR A 44 1.67 6.94 -4.70
C TYR A 44 2.39 6.75 -3.35
N ASP A 45 1.81 7.32 -2.31
CA ASP A 45 2.46 7.43 -1.01
C ASP A 45 2.59 6.07 -0.30
N TRP A 46 1.56 5.21 -0.38
CA TRP A 46 1.47 4.01 0.46
C TRP A 46 2.61 2.99 0.26
N PRO A 47 3.01 2.65 -0.98
CA PRO A 47 4.18 1.80 -1.20
C PRO A 47 5.45 2.31 -0.52
N ILE A 48 5.65 3.63 -0.46
CA ILE A 48 6.86 4.22 0.11
C ILE A 48 6.71 4.34 1.64
N GLN A 49 5.52 4.68 2.14
CA GLN A 49 5.27 4.78 3.57
C GLN A 49 5.30 3.43 4.29
N ILE A 50 4.83 2.35 3.65
CA ILE A 50 4.86 1.01 4.27
C ILE A 50 6.28 0.45 4.29
N ALA A 51 7.06 0.64 3.23
CA ALA A 51 8.45 0.19 3.17
C ALA A 51 9.32 0.75 4.32
N GLN A 52 9.04 1.97 4.77
CA GLN A 52 9.74 2.60 5.88
C GLN A 52 9.39 2.01 7.27
N LYS A 53 8.34 1.18 7.37
CA LYS A 53 7.90 0.62 8.65
C LYS A 53 8.56 -0.72 8.93
N VAL A 54 8.99 -0.93 10.17
CA VAL A 54 9.75 -2.15 10.55
C VAL A 54 8.89 -3.41 10.71
N ASN A 55 7.60 -3.27 11.01
CA ASN A 55 6.74 -4.39 11.38
C ASN A 55 5.97 -5.02 10.20
N PHE A 56 6.20 -4.55 8.98
CA PHE A 56 5.47 -4.98 7.79
C PHE A 56 6.36 -5.84 6.91
N ASP A 57 5.77 -6.90 6.37
CA ASP A 57 6.31 -7.63 5.23
C ASP A 57 5.92 -6.85 3.97
N TYR A 58 6.92 -6.31 3.28
CA TYR A 58 6.69 -5.40 2.18
C TYR A 58 6.02 -6.08 0.98
N GLU A 59 6.42 -7.31 0.64
CA GLU A 59 5.85 -8.02 -0.51
C GLU A 59 4.40 -8.46 -0.21
N GLN A 60 4.09 -8.85 1.03
CA GLN A 60 2.70 -9.07 1.45
C GLN A 60 1.85 -7.79 1.35
N PHE A 61 2.43 -6.62 1.66
CA PHE A 61 1.74 -5.36 1.43
C PHE A 61 1.53 -5.10 -0.07
N VAL A 62 2.52 -5.30 -0.94
CA VAL A 62 2.40 -5.05 -2.37
C VAL A 62 1.30 -5.91 -3.00
N GLU A 63 1.26 -7.20 -2.68
CA GLU A 63 0.18 -8.11 -3.08
C GLU A 63 -1.20 -7.57 -2.64
N ALA A 64 -1.29 -7.17 -1.37
CA ALA A 64 -2.54 -6.71 -0.79
C ALA A 64 -3.00 -5.35 -1.35
N PHE A 65 -2.05 -4.47 -1.65
CA PHE A 65 -2.30 -3.16 -2.22
C PHE A 65 -2.83 -3.27 -3.65
N ARG A 66 -2.25 -4.13 -4.49
CA ARG A 66 -2.79 -4.42 -5.84
C ARG A 66 -4.20 -4.98 -5.75
N THR A 67 -4.42 -5.95 -4.88
CA THR A 67 -5.74 -6.55 -4.65
C THR A 67 -6.77 -5.50 -4.19
N ALA A 68 -6.37 -4.57 -3.33
CA ALA A 68 -7.23 -3.48 -2.87
C ALA A 68 -7.56 -2.48 -3.98
N LEU A 69 -6.58 -2.13 -4.82
CA LEU A 69 -6.81 -1.25 -5.98
C LEU A 69 -7.84 -1.86 -6.93
N ASP A 70 -7.68 -3.13 -7.29
CA ASP A 70 -8.63 -3.83 -8.16
C ASP A 70 -10.02 -3.93 -7.53
N HIS A 71 -10.09 -4.31 -6.24
CA HIS A 71 -11.36 -4.49 -5.54
C HIS A 71 -12.13 -3.18 -5.32
N PHE A 72 -11.42 -2.08 -5.07
CA PHE A 72 -11.99 -0.78 -4.79
C PHE A 72 -11.94 0.18 -5.99
N ALA A 73 -11.77 -0.35 -7.21
CA ALA A 73 -11.80 0.44 -8.43
C ALA A 73 -13.02 1.38 -8.48
N GLY A 74 -12.76 2.67 -8.72
CA GLY A 74 -13.77 3.72 -8.72
C GLY A 74 -14.10 4.35 -7.36
N LYS A 75 -13.55 3.84 -6.25
CA LYS A 75 -13.69 4.44 -4.90
C LYS A 75 -12.58 5.41 -4.51
N TYR A 76 -11.48 5.44 -5.27
CA TYR A 76 -10.38 6.39 -5.13
C TYR A 76 -10.29 7.31 -6.36
N LYS A 77 -9.59 8.44 -6.19
CA LYS A 77 -9.27 9.37 -7.28
C LYS A 77 -7.85 9.91 -7.11
N PRO A 78 -7.09 10.08 -8.22
CA PRO A 78 -7.42 9.70 -9.60
C PRO A 78 -7.51 8.17 -9.78
N SER A 79 -7.99 7.70 -10.93
CA SER A 79 -7.85 6.27 -11.28
C SER A 79 -6.38 5.86 -11.28
N VAL A 80 -6.10 4.57 -11.08
CA VAL A 80 -4.74 4.05 -11.04
C VAL A 80 -4.05 4.29 -12.39
N ASP A 81 -2.89 4.94 -12.32
CA ASP A 81 -1.89 4.93 -13.38
C ASP A 81 -0.94 3.75 -13.12
N SER A 82 -0.95 2.76 -14.03
CA SER A 82 -0.15 1.55 -13.88
C SER A 82 1.35 1.84 -13.85
N ALA A 83 1.85 2.79 -14.65
CA ALA A 83 3.28 3.09 -14.67
C ALA A 83 3.72 3.74 -13.36
N MET A 84 2.89 4.65 -12.84
CA MET A 84 3.13 5.29 -11.54
C MET A 84 3.03 4.28 -10.38
N LEU A 85 2.10 3.33 -10.45
CA LEU A 85 2.00 2.25 -9.47
C LEU A 85 3.28 1.40 -9.42
N GLU A 86 3.77 0.95 -10.57
CA GLU A 86 5.01 0.16 -10.63
C GLU A 86 6.21 0.96 -10.11
N ALA A 87 6.32 2.24 -10.48
CA ALA A 87 7.38 3.11 -9.98
C ALA A 87 7.31 3.28 -8.45
N SER A 88 6.10 3.45 -7.90
CA SER A 88 5.87 3.60 -6.45
C SER A 88 6.28 2.33 -5.69
N ILE A 89 5.94 1.17 -6.24
CA ILE A 89 6.32 -0.14 -5.67
C ILE A 89 7.83 -0.32 -5.72
N GLU A 90 8.49 -0.02 -6.84
CA GLU A 90 9.94 -0.18 -6.93
C GLU A 90 10.69 0.76 -5.98
N THR A 91 10.29 2.03 -5.90
CA THR A 91 10.86 2.95 -4.91
C THR A 91 10.66 2.42 -3.48
N GLY A 92 9.48 1.89 -3.14
CA GLY A 92 9.28 1.27 -1.84
C GLY A 92 10.16 0.03 -1.62
N ARG A 93 10.41 -0.80 -2.64
CA ARG A 93 11.38 -1.91 -2.53
C ARG A 93 12.79 -1.43 -2.25
N GLU A 94 13.23 -0.32 -2.85
CA GLU A 94 14.55 0.26 -2.57
C GLU A 94 14.67 0.67 -1.09
N PHE A 95 13.63 1.31 -0.53
CA PHE A 95 13.57 1.64 0.89
C PHE A 95 13.59 0.40 1.79
N ASP A 96 12.80 -0.63 1.45
CA ASP A 96 12.74 -1.85 2.25
C ASP A 96 14.05 -2.63 2.21
N LYS A 97 14.73 -2.68 1.06
CA LYS A 97 16.09 -3.26 0.94
C LYS A 97 17.10 -2.49 1.79
N ALA A 98 17.09 -1.16 1.73
CA ALA A 98 18.02 -0.31 2.49
C ALA A 98 17.85 -0.46 4.01
N LYS A 99 16.67 -0.85 4.50
CA LYS A 99 16.40 -1.12 5.91
C LYS A 99 17.03 -2.43 6.41
N HIS A 100 17.20 -3.41 5.52
CA HIS A 100 17.70 -4.75 5.87
C HIS A 100 19.17 -4.98 5.45
N GLY A 101 19.79 -4.00 4.77
CA GLY A 101 21.19 -4.01 4.35
C GLY A 101 22.17 -3.41 5.35
#